data_AF-A0A0F2TDX9-F1
#
_entry.id   AF-A0A0F2TDX9-F1
#
_cell.length_a   1.000
_cell.length_b   1.000
_cell.length_c   1.000
_cell.angle_alpha   90.00
_cell.angle_beta   90.00
_cell.angle_gamma   90.00
#
_symmetry.space_group_name_H-M   'P 1'
#
loop_
_entity.id
_entity.type
_entity.pdbx_description
1 polymer ?
#
loop_
_entity_poly.entity_id
_entity_poly.type
_entity_poly.pdbx_seq_one_letter_code
_entity_poly.pdbx_strand_id
1 'polypeptide(L)' 'MDETLLEVAIVMLGLFSAAFADEPIGRATGMVAGRLELNVPMTAILALRNSLESGMELR' A
#
# COMPACT_ATOMS: atom_id res chain seq x y z
N MET A 1 -0.44 -17.88 -5.93
CA MET A 1 -0.85 -16.50 -6.19
C MET A 1 0.20 -15.91 -7.11
N ASP A 2 -0.19 -15.36 -8.25
CA ASP A 2 0.77 -14.77 -9.20
C ASP A 2 1.19 -13.40 -8.65
N GLU A 3 2.46 -13.29 -8.26
CA GLU A 3 3.04 -12.07 -7.67
C GLU A 3 2.94 -10.89 -8.65
N THR A 4 3.08 -11.16 -9.95
CA THR A 4 2.92 -10.15 -11.01
C THR A 4 1.50 -9.60 -11.06
N LEU A 5 0.51 -10.47 -10.93
CA LEU A 5 -0.90 -10.06 -10.93
C LEU A 5 -1.23 -9.23 -9.69
N LEU A 6 -0.61 -9.56 -8.55
CA LEU A 6 -0.74 -8.81 -7.31
C LEU A 6 -0.13 -7.41 -7.42
N GLU A 7 1.07 -7.30 -7.96
CA GLU A 7 1.74 -6.02 -8.20
C GLU A 7 0.93 -5.11 -9.14
N VAL A 8 0.41 -5.67 -10.24
CA VAL A 8 -0.46 -4.93 -11.16
C VAL A 8 -1.73 -4.44 -10.44
N ALA A 9 -2.36 -5.29 -9.63
CA ALA A 9 -3.55 -4.92 -8.87
C ALA A 9 -3.24 -3.77 -7.88
N ILE A 10 -2.13 -3.84 -7.14
CA ILE A 10 -1.69 -2.78 -6.21
C ILE A 10 -1.55 -1.45 -6.95
N VAL A 11 -0.85 -1.45 -8.10
CA VAL A 11 -0.63 -0.23 -8.90
C VAL A 11 -1.96 0.34 -9.39
N MET A 12 -2.86 -0.49 -9.93
CA MET A 12 -4.15 -0.02 -10.41
C MET A 12 -5.03 0.57 -9.29
N LEU A 13 -5.04 -0.08 -8.12
CA LEU A 13 -5.76 0.42 -6.95
C LEU A 13 -5.15 1.74 -6.45
N GLY A 14 -3.82 1.86 -6.43
CA GLY A 14 -3.12 3.10 -6.08
C GLY A 14 -3.47 4.27 -7.00
N LEU A 15 -3.45 4.03 -8.32
CA LEU A 15 -3.82 5.03 -9.33
C LEU A 15 -5.29 5.46 -9.19
N PHE A 16 -6.19 4.51 -8.95
CA PHE A 16 -7.60 4.83 -8.70
C PHE A 16 -7.79 5.62 -7.41
N SER A 17 -7.09 5.25 -6.33
CA SER A 17 -7.14 5.97 -5.06
C SER A 17 -6.69 7.42 -5.22
N ALA A 18 -5.62 7.66 -5.99
CA ALA A 18 -5.11 8.99 -6.29
C ALA A 18 -6.10 9.82 -7.15
N ALA A 19 -6.75 9.20 -8.13
CA ALA A 19 -7.72 9.87 -8.99
C ALA A 19 -9.00 10.31 -8.24
N PHE A 20 -9.36 9.61 -7.16
CA PHE A 20 -10.59 9.84 -6.38
C PHE A 20 -10.31 10.07 -4.89
N ALA A 21 -9.25 10.81 -4.55
CA ALA A 21 -8.74 10.94 -3.18
C ALA A 21 -9.78 11.46 -2.16
N ASP A 22 -10.69 12.33 -2.61
CA ASP A 22 -11.74 12.91 -1.75
C ASP A 22 -12.96 12.00 -1.58
N GLU A 23 -13.10 11.00 -2.44
CA GLU A 23 -14.24 10.10 -2.44
C GLU A 23 -14.05 8.93 -1.47
N PRO A 24 -15.12 8.45 -0.81
CA PRO A 24 -15.06 7.27 0.04
C PRO A 24 -14.48 6.05 -0.67
N ILE A 25 -14.78 5.89 -1.97
CA ILE A 25 -14.28 4.77 -2.77
C ILE A 25 -12.77 4.87 -3.01
N GLY A 26 -12.23 6.05 -3.29
CA GLY A 26 -10.79 6.25 -3.47
C GLY A 26 -10.01 5.95 -2.18
N ARG A 27 -10.54 6.39 -1.02
CA ARG A 27 -9.97 6.05 0.29
C ARG A 27 -9.99 4.54 0.58
N ALA A 28 -11.11 3.87 0.32
CA ALA A 28 -11.23 2.43 0.53
C ALA A 28 -10.25 1.66 -0.37
N THR A 29 -10.13 2.06 -1.63
CA THR A 29 -9.20 1.47 -2.60
C THR A 29 -7.74 1.60 -2.14
N GLY A 30 -7.34 2.76 -1.60
CA GLY A 30 -6.00 2.97 -1.04
C GLY A 30 -5.69 2.04 0.14
N MET A 31 -6.67 1.80 1.03
CA MET A 31 -6.51 0.84 2.14
C MET A 31 -6.35 -0.60 1.64
N VAL A 32 -7.06 -0.99 0.58
CA VAL A 32 -6.92 -2.33 -0.03
C VAL A 32 -5.55 -2.48 -0.68
N ALA A 33 -5.08 -1.47 -1.43
CA ALA A 33 -3.74 -1.48 -2.03
C ALA A 33 -2.65 -1.68 -0.97
N GLY A 34 -2.67 -0.89 0.11
CA GLY A 34 -1.70 -1.03 1.21
C GLY A 34 -1.74 -2.39 1.91
N ARG A 35 -2.91 -3.04 2.02
CA ARG A 35 -2.99 -4.41 2.56
C ARG A 35 -2.41 -5.46 1.59
N LEU A 36 -2.59 -5.27 0.29
CA LEU A 36 -2.03 -6.15 -0.72
C LEU A 36 -0.51 -5.99 -0.82
N GLU A 37 0.02 -4.78 -0.64
CA GLU A 37 1.46 -4.53 -0.51
C GLU A 37 2.09 -5.35 0.62
N LEU A 38 1.39 -5.50 1.75
CA LEU A 38 1.86 -6.35 2.84
C LEU A 38 1.83 -7.86 2.54
N ASN A 39 1.19 -8.30 1.45
CA ASN A 39 1.26 -9.68 0.99
C ASN A 39 2.50 -9.96 0.13
N VAL A 40 3.21 -8.93 -0.33
CA VAL A 40 4.51 -9.07 -1.01
C VAL A 40 5.60 -9.02 0.07
N PRO A 41 6.38 -10.10 0.29
CA PRO A 41 7.31 -10.19 1.43
C PRO A 41 8.30 -9.03 1.49
N MET A 42 8.81 -8.60 0.33
CA MET A 42 9.78 -7.51 0.30
C MET A 42 9.15 -6.16 0.63
N THR A 43 7.98 -5.85 0.07
CA THR A 43 7.24 -4.63 0.35
C THR A 43 6.80 -4.56 1.81
N ALA A 44 6.38 -5.68 2.40
CA ALA A 44 6.05 -5.77 3.82
C ALA A 44 7.25 -5.43 4.73
N ILE A 45 8.43 -5.98 4.43
CA ILE A 45 9.66 -5.70 5.18
C ILE A 45 10.05 -4.22 5.06
N LEU A 46 9.95 -3.62 3.87
CA LEU A 46 10.24 -2.21 3.65
C LEU A 46 9.26 -1.29 4.38
N ALA A 47 7.97 -1.59 4.33
CA ALA A 47 6.93 -0.83 5.04
C ALA A 47 7.11 -0.88 6.57
N LEU A 48 7.47 -2.05 7.11
CA LEU A 48 7.78 -2.24 8.52
C LEU A 48 9.04 -1.45 8.93
N ARG A 49 10.10 -1.51 8.13
CA ARG A 49 11.33 -0.75 8.40
C ARG A 49 11.07 0.76 8.45
N ASN A 50 10.39 1.30 7.45
CA ASN A 50 10.07 2.74 7.39
C ASN A 50 9.18 3.19 8.58
N SER A 51 8.25 2.34 9.01
CA SER A 51 7.41 2.62 10.19
C SER A 51 8.22 2.62 11.49
N LEU A 52 9.20 1.72 11.61
CA LEU A 52 10.10 1.68 12.77
C LEU A 52 11.05 2.89 12.77
N GLU A 53 11.59 3.27 11.61
CA GLU A 53 12.47 4.43 11.45
C GLU A 53 11.74 5.74 11.79
N SER A 54 10.55 5.96 11.22
CA SER A 54 9.73 7.15 11.53
C SER A 54 9.26 7.21 12.99
N GLY A 55 9.04 6.06 13.65
CA GLY A 55 8.72 5.99 15.07
C GLY A 55 9.91 6.26 16.01
N MET A 56 11.15 6.06 15.54
CA MET A 56 12.36 6.38 16.30
C MET A 56 12.71 7.87 16.25
N GLU A 57 12.32 8.60 15.19
CA GLU A 57 12.57 10.04 15.08
C GLU A 57 11.69 10.89 16.04
N LEU A 58 10.65 10.29 16.63
CA LEU A 58 9.75 10.94 17.60
C LEU A 58 10.16 10.77 19.07
N ARG A 59 11.36 10.25 19.35
CA ARG A 59 11.91 10.07 20.71
C ARG A 59 13.10 10.96 21.00
#